data_AF-A0A3P6SGE6-F1
#
_entry.id   AF-A0A3P6SGE6-F1
#
_cell.length_a   1.000
_cell.length_b   1.000
_cell.length_c   1.000
_cell.angle_alpha   90.00
_cell.angle_beta   90.00
_cell.angle_gamma   90.00
#
_symmetry.space_group_name_H-M   'P 1'
#
loop_
_entity.id
_entity.type
_entity.pdbx_description
1 polymer ?
#
loop_
_entity_poly.entity_id
_entity_poly.type
_entity_poly.pdbx_seq_one_letter_code
_entity_poly.pdbx_strand_id
1 'polypeptide(L)'
;MSADMAFELKRIDFFEKGESSECPGKTVVALASDDRRMEKSGLALITADLGDDGFRDTDVINAGRDPPSMRSVSFLLNYNGYKQAAQWVPAWAKVPGWLLWASASRL
;
A
#
# COMPACT_ATOMS: atom_id res chain seq x y z
N MET A 1 -8.27 -15.96 -25.77
CA MET A 1 -7.32 -14.95 -25.25
C MET A 1 -6.12 -15.71 -24.69
N SER A 2 -4.93 -15.55 -25.28
CA SER A 2 -3.73 -16.31 -24.86
C SER A 2 -3.30 -15.92 -23.44
N ALA A 3 -2.78 -16.87 -22.66
CA ALA A 3 -2.36 -16.66 -21.27
C ALA A 3 -1.28 -15.56 -21.14
N ASP A 4 -0.41 -15.43 -22.14
CA ASP A 4 0.64 -14.40 -22.17
C ASP A 4 0.08 -12.98 -22.24
N MET A 5 -0.98 -12.78 -23.03
CA MET A 5 -1.62 -11.47 -23.18
C MET A 5 -2.32 -11.05 -21.87
N ALA A 6 -2.91 -12.01 -21.15
CA ALA A 6 -3.51 -11.74 -19.85
C ALA A 6 -2.46 -11.38 -18.79
N PHE A 7 -1.27 -11.98 -18.87
CA PHE A 7 -0.16 -11.68 -17.96
C PHE A 7 0.43 -10.28 -18.20
N GLU A 8 0.57 -9.87 -19.46
CA GLU A 8 1.02 -8.51 -19.79
C GLU A 8 0.05 -7.44 -19.29
N LEU A 9 -1.25 -7.60 -19.55
CA LEU A 9 -2.26 -6.64 -19.09
C LEU A 9 -2.26 -6.50 -17.56
N LYS A 10 -2.05 -7.62 -16.84
CA LYS A 10 -1.93 -7.59 -15.38
C LYS A 10 -0.69 -6.83 -14.91
N ARG A 11 0.44 -6.91 -15.65
CA ARG A 11 1.64 -6.11 -15.33
C ARG A 11 1.41 -4.62 -15.56
N ILE A 12 0.83 -4.24 -16.69
CA ILE A 12 0.59 -2.83 -17.02
C ILE A 12 -0.32 -2.19 -15.96
N ASP A 13 -1.43 -2.87 -15.63
CA ASP A 13 -2.37 -2.42 -14.58
C ASP A 13 -1.69 -2.29 -13.21
N PHE A 14 -0.73 -3.15 -12.90
CA PHE A 14 0.03 -3.08 -11.64
C PHE A 14 0.96 -1.87 -11.60
N PHE A 15 1.66 -1.56 -12.69
CA PHE A 15 2.54 -0.38 -12.77
C PHE A 15 1.75 0.93 -12.82
N GLU A 16 0.63 0.96 -13.53
CA GLU A 16 -0.25 2.12 -13.61
C GLU A 16 -0.91 2.46 -12.26
N LYS A 17 -1.18 1.43 -11.45
CA LYS A 17 -1.71 1.59 -10.08
C LYS A 17 -0.64 1.68 -9.00
N GLY A 18 0.63 1.71 -9.40
CA GLY A 18 1.76 1.85 -8.50
C GLY A 18 1.77 3.20 -7.78
N GLU A 19 2.54 3.26 -6.70
CA GLU A 19 2.81 4.51 -5.98
C GLU A 19 3.63 5.48 -6.85
N SER A 20 3.41 6.79 -6.69
CA SER A 20 4.19 7.82 -7.37
C SER A 20 5.65 7.77 -6.93
N SER A 21 6.59 7.94 -7.85
CA SER A 21 8.03 7.86 -7.55
C SER A 21 8.52 8.94 -6.57
N GLU A 22 7.77 10.02 -6.41
CA GLU A 22 8.06 11.13 -5.49
C GLU A 22 7.52 10.92 -4.07
N CYS A 23 6.57 10.01 -3.88
CA CYS A 23 5.98 9.69 -2.58
C CYS A 23 7.03 9.31 -1.52
N PRO A 24 8.05 8.45 -1.78
CA PRO A 24 9.06 8.14 -0.76
C PRO A 24 9.85 9.37 -0.30
N GLY A 25 10.16 10.30 -1.20
CA GLY A 25 10.84 11.55 -0.84
C GLY A 25 9.98 12.44 0.04
N LYS A 26 8.70 12.60 -0.33
CA LYS A 26 7.71 13.37 0.45
C LYS A 26 7.52 12.78 1.84
N THR A 27 7.40 11.45 1.95
CA THR A 27 7.24 10.77 3.24
C THR A 27 8.47 10.94 4.14
N VAL A 28 9.68 10.92 3.60
CA VAL A 28 10.90 11.17 4.40
C VAL A 28 10.90 12.60 4.96
N VAL A 29 10.59 13.60 4.13
CA VAL A 29 10.51 15.00 4.57
C VAL A 29 9.43 15.19 5.64
N ALA A 30 8.28 14.55 5.45
CA ALA A 30 7.16 14.66 6.38
C ALA A 30 7.45 13.93 7.71
N LEU A 31 8.08 12.75 7.67
CA LEU A 31 8.53 12.04 8.87
C LEU A 31 9.60 12.82 9.63
N ALA A 32 10.52 13.50 8.94
CA ALA A 32 11.54 14.33 9.56
C ALA A 32 10.96 15.56 10.28
N SER A 33 9.82 16.05 9.78
CA SER A 33 9.07 17.20 10.29
C SER A 33 8.06 16.85 11.39
N ASP A 34 7.83 15.56 11.67
CA ASP A 34 6.90 15.09 12.70
C ASP A 34 7.50 15.24 14.10
N ASP A 35 6.74 15.83 15.02
CA ASP A 35 7.10 15.95 16.43
C ASP A 35 7.27 14.58 17.11
N ARG A 36 6.56 13.54 16.60
CA ARG A 36 6.63 12.15 17.09
C ARG A 36 7.66 11.30 16.37
N ARG A 37 8.55 11.88 15.57
CA ARG A 37 9.60 11.14 14.83
C ARG A 37 10.43 10.18 15.68
N MET A 38 10.63 10.50 16.96
CA MET A 38 11.40 9.65 17.88
C MET A 38 10.68 8.33 18.21
N GLU A 39 9.34 8.29 18.19
CA GLU A 39 8.56 7.07 18.41
C GLU A 39 8.71 6.07 17.25
N LYS A 40 9.02 6.59 16.05
CA LYS A 40 9.19 5.80 14.82
C LYS A 40 10.68 5.54 14.49
N SER A 41 11.60 5.96 15.35
CA SER A 41 13.04 5.78 15.14
C SER A 41 13.47 4.32 15.31
N GLY A 42 14.38 3.84 14.46
CA GLY A 42 14.90 2.47 14.50
C GLY A 42 13.97 1.41 13.90
N LEU A 43 12.84 1.82 13.31
CA LEU A 43 11.89 0.93 12.65
C LEU A 43 12.03 0.99 11.13
N ALA A 44 11.82 -0.14 10.47
CA ALA A 44 11.61 -0.19 9.03
C ALA A 44 10.14 0.15 8.75
N LEU A 45 9.88 1.33 8.17
CA LEU A 45 8.54 1.83 7.89
C LEU A 45 8.24 1.70 6.39
N ILE A 46 7.03 1.26 6.07
CA ILE A 46 6.55 1.18 4.69
C ILE A 46 5.92 2.53 4.33
N THR A 47 6.35 3.12 3.22
CA THR A 47 5.88 4.44 2.74
C THR A 47 4.36 4.51 2.61
N ALA A 48 3.76 3.49 1.98
CA ALA A 48 2.30 3.40 1.84
C ALA A 48 1.55 3.37 3.18
N ASP A 49 2.16 2.80 4.22
CA ASP A 49 1.55 2.75 5.55
C ASP A 49 1.69 4.07 6.32
N LEU A 50 2.75 4.83 6.06
CA LEU A 50 2.91 6.18 6.60
C LEU A 50 1.93 7.17 5.95
N GLY A 51 1.57 6.97 4.68
CA GLY A 51 0.55 7.77 4.01
C GLY A 51 -0.78 7.83 4.78
N ASP A 52 -1.17 6.71 5.39
CA ASP A 52 -2.40 6.62 6.19
C ASP A 52 -2.32 7.31 7.56
N ASP A 53 -1.11 7.51 8.11
CA ASP A 53 -0.87 8.20 9.39
C ASP A 53 -0.96 9.73 9.25
N GLY A 54 -1.34 10.24 8.08
CA GLY A 54 -1.48 11.67 7.80
C GLY A 54 -0.46 12.23 6.81
N PHE A 55 0.47 11.39 6.33
CA PHE A 55 1.47 11.77 5.32
C PHE A 55 0.98 11.52 3.89
N ARG A 56 -0.27 11.89 3.61
CA ARG A 56 -0.93 11.61 2.33
C ARG A 56 -0.21 12.31 1.18
N ASP A 57 0.05 11.53 0.12
CA ASP A 57 0.60 12.06 -1.12
C ASP A 57 -0.43 13.01 -1.75
N THR A 58 -0.14 14.30 -1.72
CA THR A 58 -1.01 15.35 -2.26
C THR A 58 -0.65 15.62 -3.72
N ASP A 59 -0.65 14.58 -4.55
CA ASP A 59 -0.37 14.73 -5.98
C ASP A 59 -1.64 15.01 -6.78
N VAL A 60 -1.61 16.09 -7.55
CA VAL A 60 -2.74 16.61 -8.35
C VAL A 60 -3.04 15.72 -9.57
N ILE A 61 -2.07 14.90 -10.01
CA ILE A 61 -2.22 13.95 -11.13
C ILE A 61 -2.87 12.63 -10.67
N ASN A 62 -2.71 12.28 -9.40
CA ASN A 62 -3.33 11.11 -8.73
C ASN A 62 -4.16 11.57 -7.52
N ALA A 63 -4.97 12.62 -7.71
CA ALA A 63 -5.70 13.27 -6.63
C ALA A 63 -6.63 12.28 -5.90
N GLY A 64 -6.20 11.82 -4.72
CA GLY A 64 -7.00 11.00 -3.81
C GLY A 64 -6.84 9.49 -3.93
N ARG A 65 -5.79 8.99 -4.59
CA ARG A 65 -5.48 7.56 -4.58
C ARG A 65 -4.54 7.24 -3.41
N ASP A 66 -5.07 6.65 -2.34
CA ASP A 66 -4.22 6.10 -1.28
C ASP A 66 -3.33 5.02 -1.90
N PRO A 67 -1.99 5.10 -1.75
CA PRO A 67 -1.09 4.09 -2.29
C PRO A 67 -1.50 2.72 -1.76
N PRO A 68 -1.45 1.66 -2.59
CA PRO A 68 -1.90 0.35 -2.17
C PRO A 68 -1.05 -0.17 -1.00
N SER A 69 -1.56 -0.02 0.22
CA SER A 69 -0.92 -0.58 1.40
C SER A 69 -0.89 -2.11 1.27
N MET A 70 0.30 -2.68 1.44
CA MET A 70 0.50 -4.13 1.46
C MET A 70 -0.28 -4.81 2.59
N ARG A 71 -0.76 -4.04 3.57
CA ARG A 71 -1.59 -4.53 4.68
C ARG A 71 -3.09 -4.37 4.43
N SER A 72 -3.51 -3.72 3.34
CA SER A 72 -4.93 -3.53 3.05
C SER A 72 -5.60 -4.87 2.69
N VAL A 73 -6.68 -5.20 3.41
CA VAL A 73 -7.42 -6.45 3.19
C VAL A 73 -8.08 -6.46 1.80
N SER A 74 -8.59 -5.31 1.35
CA SER A 74 -9.17 -5.17 0.01
C SER A 74 -8.13 -5.39 -1.09
N PHE A 75 -6.91 -4.87 -0.91
CA PHE A 75 -5.79 -5.10 -1.82
C PHE A 75 -5.41 -6.58 -1.90
N LEU A 76 -5.25 -7.24 -0.74
CA LEU A 76 -4.89 -8.66 -0.67
C LEU A 76 -5.96 -9.57 -1.29
N LEU A 77 -7.24 -9.28 -1.07
CA LEU A 77 -8.35 -10.03 -1.68
C LEU A 77 -8.39 -9.87 -3.20
N ASN A 78 -8.19 -8.64 -3.70
CA ASN A 78 -8.09 -8.38 -5.13
C ASN A 78 -6.90 -9.11 -5.77
N TYR A 79 -5.75 -9.12 -5.10
CA TYR A 79 -4.55 -9.80 -5.57
C TYR A 79 -4.74 -11.33 -5.65
N ASN A 80 -5.43 -11.92 -4.69
CA ASN A 80 -5.76 -13.36 -4.65
C ASN A 80 -6.96 -13.76 -5.53
N GLY A 81 -7.57 -12.81 -6.25
CA GLY A 81 -8.67 -13.08 -7.20
C GLY A 81 -10.09 -12.95 -6.62
N TYR A 82 -10.24 -12.63 -5.34
CA TYR A 82 -11.54 -12.46 -4.66
C TYR A 82 -12.10 -11.03 -4.84
N LYS A 83 -12.35 -10.63 -6.09
CA LYS A 83 -12.78 -9.26 -6.44
C LYS A 83 -14.11 -8.84 -5.83
N GLN A 84 -15.06 -9.76 -5.70
CA GLN A 84 -16.37 -9.47 -5.11
C GLN A 84 -16.25 -9.17 -3.62
N ALA A 85 -15.49 -9.97 -2.88
CA ALA A 85 -15.25 -9.74 -1.46
C ALA A 85 -14.49 -8.43 -1.21
N ALA A 86 -13.51 -8.11 -2.06
CA ALA A 86 -12.71 -6.90 -1.95
C ALA A 86 -13.53 -5.59 -2.02
N GLN A 87 -14.67 -5.59 -2.72
CA GLN A 87 -15.56 -4.42 -2.84
C GLN A 87 -16.30 -4.11 -1.54
N TRP A 88 -16.56 -5.12 -0.70
CA TRP A 88 -17.25 -4.95 0.57
C TRP A 88 -16.32 -4.58 1.73
N VAL A 89 -15.02 -4.75 1.53
CA VAL A 89 -14.03 -4.45 2.56
C VAL A 89 -13.75 -2.95 2.56
N PRO A 90 -13.96 -2.27 3.70
CA PRO A 90 -13.70 -0.85 3.79
C PRO A 90 -12.20 -0.56 3.75
N ALA A 91 -11.82 0.61 3.22
CA ALA A 91 -10.42 1.01 3.05
C ALA A 91 -9.61 1.06 4.36
N TRP A 92 -10.28 1.28 5.51
CA TRP A 92 -9.63 1.29 6.83
C TRP A 92 -9.27 -0.10 7.37
N ALA A 93 -9.79 -1.18 6.76
CA ALA A 93 -9.51 -2.54 7.22
C ALA A 93 -8.11 -2.99 6.79
N LYS A 94 -7.17 -2.99 7.75
CA LYS A 94 -5.79 -3.44 7.55
C LYS A 94 -5.50 -4.70 8.36
N VAL A 95 -4.65 -5.55 7.79
CA VAL A 95 -4.09 -6.73 8.46
C VAL A 95 -3.05 -6.27 9.48
N PRO A 96 -3.18 -6.66 10.76
CA PRO A 96 -2.16 -6.36 11.76
C PRO A 96 -0.80 -6.96 11.38
N GLY A 97 0.28 -6.25 11.74
CA GLY A 97 1.65 -6.69 11.43
C GLY A 97 1.99 -8.08 11.96
N TRP A 98 1.47 -8.45 13.15
CA TRP A 98 1.67 -9.78 13.73
C TRP A 98 1.00 -10.89 12.90
N LEU A 99 -0.13 -10.61 12.23
CA LEU A 99 -0.84 -11.59 11.43
C LEU A 99 -0.14 -11.79 10.08
N LEU A 100 0.37 -10.70 9.49
CA LEU A 100 1.22 -10.79 8.30
C LEU A 100 2.51 -11.53 8.62
N TRP A 101 3.14 -11.21 9.74
CA TRP A 101 4.33 -11.91 10.21
C TRP A 101 4.02 -13.40 10.39
N ALA A 102 2.96 -13.76 11.13
CA ALA A 102 2.53 -15.15 11.32
C ALA A 102 2.27 -15.89 9.99
N SER A 103 1.71 -15.20 8.99
CA SER A 103 1.48 -15.78 7.67
C SER A 103 2.76 -16.06 6.86
N ALA A 104 3.80 -15.25 7.07
CA ALA A 104 5.07 -15.33 6.35
C ALA A 104 6.12 -16.17 7.10
N SER A 105 6.06 -16.18 8.44
CA SER A 105 6.89 -17.00 9.31
C SER A 105 6.35 -18.42 9.32
N ARG A 106 6.64 -19.18 8.27
CA ARG A 106 6.47 -20.63 8.26
C ARG A 106 7.38 -21.27 9.33
N LEU A 107 6.82 -21.47 10.52
CA LEU A 107 6.88 -22.74 11.24
C LEU A 107 5.70 -23.61 10.76
#